data_AF-A0A150V1P8-F1
#
_entry.id   AF-A0A150V1P8-F1
#
_cell.length_a   1.000
_cell.length_b   1.000
_cell.length_c   1.000
_cell.angle_alpha   90.00
_cell.angle_beta   90.00
_cell.angle_gamma   90.00
#
_symmetry.space_group_name_H-M   'P 1'
#
loop_
_entity.id
_entity.type
_entity.pdbx_description
1 polymer ?
#
loop_
_entity_poly.entity_id
_entity_poly.type
_entity_poly.pdbx_seq_one_letter_code
_entity_poly.pdbx_strand_id
1 'polypeptide(L)'
;MDAPTRNPRQDSQKRSRSIYCDERTNDEKRRRSESPHRHRRHHHNSGEVLTVRLPYHAQPLHKRDLNNHRALFAEYLEVQKQLDIDALSEDEVRGRWKSFVGKWNRNELAEGWYDAEVAHGRFGPVIPRFQDLQDRQEALKEEDEARVADLRYQRKQDRKLQKERLEELAPRAEPGSRERQLEKKRDASAANRAFRDAKEGGVVDELGDNDLMGDGEDDYRAKLKAQTRRKNEREIKKEEILRARAAEREEKMAELRRKEEKTMDMLRSLAKQRFG
;
A
#
# COMPACT_ATOMS: atom_id res chain seq x y z
N MET A 1 69.24 14.78 6.51
CA MET A 1 69.96 13.84 5.65
C MET A 1 70.35 12.64 6.50
N ASP A 2 70.33 11.46 5.89
CA ASP A 2 71.02 10.23 6.31
C ASP A 2 70.26 9.24 7.23
N ALA A 3 69.65 8.25 6.57
CA ALA A 3 69.68 6.84 7.00
C ALA A 3 71.09 6.26 6.65
N PRO A 4 71.61 5.10 7.15
CA PRO A 4 70.91 3.80 7.14
C PRO A 4 71.38 2.64 8.10
N THR A 5 70.61 1.53 8.07
CA THR A 5 70.99 0.08 8.08
C THR A 5 71.71 -0.67 9.25
N ARG A 6 70.95 -1.64 9.83
CA ARG A 6 71.05 -3.14 9.77
C ARG A 6 72.13 -3.96 10.57
N ASN A 7 71.60 -4.80 11.49
CA ASN A 7 72.01 -6.18 11.95
C ASN A 7 73.38 -6.43 12.65
N PRO A 8 73.64 -7.60 13.30
CA PRO A 8 72.79 -8.78 13.60
C PRO A 8 72.90 -9.35 15.06
N ARG A 9 72.12 -10.41 15.30
CA ARG A 9 72.00 -11.29 16.49
C ARG A 9 73.28 -12.08 16.84
N GLN A 10 73.46 -12.46 18.12
CA GLN A 10 73.98 -13.77 18.51
C GLN A 10 73.32 -14.30 19.80
N ASP A 11 72.94 -15.56 19.72
CA ASP A 11 72.33 -16.42 20.74
C ASP A 11 73.44 -17.22 21.44
N SER A 12 73.32 -17.48 22.73
CA SER A 12 74.18 -18.46 23.41
C SER A 12 73.49 -19.09 24.62
N GLN A 13 73.01 -20.32 24.40
CA GLN A 13 72.68 -21.29 25.44
C GLN A 13 73.93 -21.71 26.22
N LYS A 14 73.89 -21.75 27.57
CA LYS A 14 74.57 -22.78 28.39
C LYS A 14 73.92 -22.99 29.78
N ARG A 15 73.60 -24.27 30.04
CA ARG A 15 73.84 -25.10 31.26
C ARG A 15 73.20 -24.77 32.62
N SER A 16 72.22 -25.62 32.96
CA SER A 16 72.20 -26.64 34.05
C SER A 16 72.63 -26.32 35.48
N ARG A 17 71.72 -26.64 36.43
CA ARG A 17 71.83 -27.12 37.84
C ARG A 17 70.65 -26.52 38.64
N SER A 18 70.04 -27.07 39.69
CA SER A 18 70.41 -28.05 40.71
C SER A 18 69.13 -28.53 41.41
N ILE A 19 69.26 -29.68 42.07
CA ILE A 19 68.35 -30.31 43.03
C ILE A 19 68.35 -29.52 44.36
N TYR A 20 67.19 -29.29 44.99
CA TYR A 20 66.84 -29.61 46.40
C TYR A 20 65.49 -29.00 46.82
N CYS A 21 64.79 -29.72 47.70
CA CYS A 21 63.52 -29.45 48.38
C CYS A 21 63.62 -28.18 49.27
N ASP A 22 62.58 -27.53 49.78
CA ASP A 22 61.64 -28.07 50.76
C ASP A 22 60.61 -26.99 51.20
N GLU A 23 59.41 -27.48 51.51
CA GLU A 23 58.38 -27.06 52.48
C GLU A 23 57.75 -25.65 52.63
N ARG A 24 56.43 -25.72 52.86
CA ARG A 24 55.47 -24.82 53.58
C ARG A 24 54.90 -23.65 52.79
N THR A 25 53.59 -23.62 52.53
CA THR A 25 52.54 -23.46 53.55
C THR A 25 51.13 -23.70 52.95
N ASN A 26 50.18 -24.04 53.83
CA ASN A 26 48.72 -23.97 53.68
C ASN A 26 48.28 -22.80 52.77
N ASP A 27 47.23 -22.88 51.95
CA ASP A 27 45.85 -22.93 52.42
C ASP A 27 44.87 -23.06 51.23
N GLU A 28 43.66 -23.55 51.55
CA GLU A 28 42.40 -23.45 50.80
C GLU A 28 42.24 -24.07 49.39
N LYS A 29 41.49 -25.17 49.41
CA LYS A 29 40.74 -25.80 48.32
C LYS A 29 39.94 -24.79 47.48
N ARG A 30 40.47 -24.35 46.33
CA ARG A 30 39.65 -23.92 45.17
C ARG A 30 39.66 -25.02 44.13
N ARG A 31 38.58 -25.82 44.11
CA ARG A 31 38.25 -26.72 43.00
C ARG A 31 38.09 -25.87 41.73
N ARG A 32 39.12 -25.84 40.88
CA ARG A 32 39.01 -25.29 39.53
C ARG A 32 38.36 -26.38 38.68
N SER A 33 37.06 -26.26 38.49
CA SER A 33 36.25 -27.13 37.66
C SER A 33 36.84 -27.20 36.24
N GLU A 34 37.34 -28.39 35.92
CA GLU A 34 37.63 -28.89 34.58
C GLU A 34 36.47 -28.56 33.64
N SER A 35 36.67 -27.62 32.71
CA SER A 35 35.64 -27.27 31.72
C SER A 35 35.60 -28.37 30.66
N PRO A 36 34.47 -29.08 30.47
CA PRO A 36 34.41 -30.11 29.44
C PRO A 36 34.32 -29.44 28.08
N HIS A 37 35.35 -29.60 27.25
CA HIS A 37 35.31 -29.27 25.84
C HIS A 37 34.25 -30.13 25.13
N ARG A 38 33.02 -29.60 25.04
CA ARG A 38 31.96 -30.20 24.23
C ARG A 38 32.22 -29.90 22.77
N HIS A 39 32.71 -30.90 22.04
CA HIS A 39 32.60 -30.93 20.60
C HIS A 39 31.12 -30.74 20.21
N ARG A 40 30.79 -29.58 19.64
CA ARG A 40 29.50 -29.37 18.95
C ARG A 40 29.45 -30.36 17.80
N ARG A 41 28.75 -31.47 18.01
CA ARG A 41 28.35 -32.37 16.93
C ARG A 41 27.45 -31.56 16.01
N HIS A 42 27.89 -31.34 14.77
CA HIS A 42 27.00 -30.94 13.69
C HIS A 42 25.99 -32.07 13.51
N HIS A 43 24.82 -31.93 14.11
CA HIS A 43 23.68 -32.76 13.77
C HIS A 43 23.35 -32.44 12.31
N HIS A 44 23.76 -33.33 11.42
CA HIS A 44 23.05 -33.52 10.17
C HIS A 44 21.63 -33.90 10.58
N ASN A 45 20.71 -32.97 10.38
CA ASN A 45 19.29 -33.19 10.54
C ASN A 45 18.86 -34.21 9.47
N SER A 46 19.12 -35.49 9.72
CA SER A 46 18.35 -36.59 9.14
C SER A 46 17.03 -36.64 9.89
N GLY A 47 16.27 -35.54 9.84
CA GLY A 47 14.88 -35.58 10.22
C GLY A 47 14.25 -36.61 9.30
N GLU A 48 13.64 -37.64 9.88
CA GLU A 48 12.72 -38.49 9.18
C GLU A 48 11.86 -37.59 8.30
N VAL A 49 11.82 -37.87 7.00
CA VAL A 49 10.99 -37.13 6.05
C VAL A 49 9.55 -37.57 6.30
N LEU A 50 9.05 -37.30 7.50
CA LEU A 50 7.64 -37.28 7.78
C LEU A 50 7.12 -36.22 6.82
N THR A 51 6.40 -36.68 5.81
CA THR A 51 5.67 -35.81 4.88
C THR A 51 4.65 -35.06 5.74
N VAL A 52 5.09 -33.97 6.36
CA VAL A 52 4.23 -33.04 7.08
C VAL A 52 3.19 -32.65 6.04
N ARG A 53 1.92 -32.98 6.32
CA ARG A 53 0.84 -32.56 5.43
C ARG A 53 0.76 -31.05 5.55
N LEU A 54 1.21 -30.33 4.54
CA LEU A 54 1.03 -28.88 4.48
C LEU A 54 -0.49 -28.59 4.46
N PRO A 55 -0.95 -27.50 5.11
CA PRO A 55 -2.35 -27.08 5.03
C PRO A 55 -2.75 -26.86 3.57
N TYR A 56 -4.04 -27.02 3.26
CA TYR A 56 -4.63 -26.77 1.93
C TYR A 56 -4.03 -27.60 0.78
N HIS A 57 -3.44 -28.77 1.06
CA HIS A 57 -2.79 -29.62 0.05
C HIS A 57 -1.63 -28.93 -0.71
N ALA A 58 -0.99 -27.93 -0.08
CA ALA A 58 0.15 -27.25 -0.70
C ALA A 58 1.30 -28.23 -0.95
N GLN A 59 1.94 -28.11 -2.11
CA GLN A 59 3.06 -28.98 -2.47
C GLN A 59 4.32 -28.60 -1.67
N PRO A 60 5.11 -29.59 -1.21
CA PRO A 60 6.41 -29.31 -0.62
C PRO A 60 7.32 -28.67 -1.67
N LEU A 61 7.98 -27.58 -1.31
CA LEU A 61 8.87 -26.87 -2.22
C LEU A 61 10.23 -27.55 -2.30
N HIS A 62 10.81 -27.61 -3.50
CA HIS A 62 12.18 -28.07 -3.68
C HIS A 62 13.14 -26.90 -3.90
N LYS A 63 14.41 -27.12 -3.53
CA LYS A 63 15.47 -26.10 -3.66
C LYS A 63 15.70 -25.68 -5.12
N ARG A 64 15.37 -26.55 -6.08
CA ARG A 64 15.52 -26.32 -7.53
C ARG A 64 14.37 -25.51 -8.13
N ASP A 65 13.26 -25.37 -7.41
CA ASP A 65 12.04 -24.75 -7.94
C ASP A 65 12.01 -23.23 -7.74
N LEU A 66 13.18 -22.63 -7.55
CA LEU A 66 13.33 -21.18 -7.34
C LEU A 66 12.67 -20.38 -8.46
N ASN A 67 12.78 -20.85 -9.71
CA ASN A 67 12.22 -20.15 -10.86
C ASN A 67 10.69 -20.24 -10.89
N ASN A 68 10.11 -21.39 -10.56
CA ASN A 68 8.67 -21.60 -10.58
C ASN A 68 7.97 -20.82 -9.45
N HIS A 69 8.63 -20.70 -8.30
CA HIS A 69 8.10 -20.02 -7.12
C HIS A 69 8.79 -18.68 -6.87
N ARG A 70 9.42 -18.08 -7.88
CA ARG A 70 10.08 -16.77 -7.77
C ARG A 70 9.11 -15.69 -7.33
N ALA A 71 7.88 -15.71 -7.84
CA ALA A 71 6.83 -14.74 -7.48
C ALA A 71 6.45 -14.84 -5.99
N LEU A 72 6.18 -16.05 -5.50
CA LEU A 72 5.90 -16.31 -4.07
C LEU A 72 7.05 -15.85 -3.17
N PHE A 73 8.26 -16.14 -3.61
CA PHE A 73 9.45 -15.79 -2.88
C PHE A 73 9.70 -14.27 -2.86
N ALA A 74 9.42 -13.58 -3.97
CA ALA A 74 9.51 -12.12 -4.05
C ALA A 74 8.52 -11.45 -3.10
N GLU A 75 7.26 -11.91 -3.09
CA GLU A 75 6.24 -11.41 -2.16
C GLU A 75 6.62 -11.68 -0.69
N TYR A 76 7.16 -12.86 -0.39
CA TYR A 76 7.69 -13.17 0.94
C TYR A 76 8.81 -12.21 1.37
N LEU A 77 9.71 -11.84 0.45
CA LEU A 77 10.77 -10.88 0.74
C LEU A 77 10.24 -9.46 0.89
N GLU A 78 9.28 -9.04 0.07
CA GLU A 78 8.66 -7.72 0.14
C GLU A 78 7.88 -7.55 1.45
N VAL A 79 6.99 -8.49 1.79
CA VAL A 79 6.11 -8.39 2.96
C VAL A 79 6.86 -8.66 4.26
N GLN A 80 7.67 -9.73 4.35
CA GLN A 80 8.31 -10.12 5.62
C GLN A 80 9.70 -9.52 5.83
N LYS A 81 10.36 -9.05 4.76
CA LYS A 81 11.73 -8.55 4.83
C LYS A 81 11.89 -7.15 4.25
N GLN A 82 10.85 -6.56 3.65
CA GLN A 82 10.89 -5.24 3.00
C GLN A 82 12.08 -5.12 2.05
N LEU A 83 12.34 -6.19 1.31
CA LEU A 83 13.51 -6.34 0.45
C LEU A 83 13.04 -6.71 -0.97
N ASP A 84 13.44 -5.89 -1.94
CA ASP A 84 13.14 -6.16 -3.35
C ASP A 84 14.08 -7.23 -3.91
N ILE A 85 13.52 -8.19 -4.62
CA ILE A 85 14.30 -9.29 -5.21
C ILE A 85 15.35 -8.80 -6.21
N ASP A 86 15.10 -7.65 -6.85
CA ASP A 86 16.00 -7.04 -7.85
C ASP A 86 17.14 -6.22 -7.21
N ALA A 87 17.04 -5.89 -5.92
CA ALA A 87 18.11 -5.25 -5.16
C ALA A 87 19.10 -6.26 -4.56
N LEU A 88 18.77 -7.56 -4.58
CA LEU A 88 19.55 -8.63 -3.96
C LEU A 88 20.42 -9.38 -4.97
N SER A 89 21.62 -9.76 -4.55
CA SER A 89 22.51 -10.60 -5.36
C SER A 89 21.97 -12.02 -5.50
N GLU A 90 22.30 -12.70 -6.60
CA GLU A 90 21.79 -14.05 -6.88
C GLU A 90 22.17 -15.08 -5.80
N ASP A 91 23.35 -14.93 -5.18
CA ASP A 91 23.81 -15.78 -4.09
C ASP A 91 23.00 -15.56 -2.80
N GLU A 92 22.62 -14.31 -2.52
CA GLU A 92 21.74 -13.98 -1.42
C GLU A 92 20.31 -14.47 -1.64
N VAL A 93 19.79 -14.34 -2.87
CA VAL A 93 18.50 -14.87 -3.28
C VAL A 93 18.48 -16.39 -3.06
N ARG A 94 19.52 -17.12 -3.49
CA ARG A 94 19.65 -18.58 -3.30
C ARG A 94 19.76 -18.98 -1.83
N GLY A 95 20.51 -18.22 -1.02
CA GLY A 95 20.65 -18.46 0.42
C GLY A 95 19.34 -18.24 1.19
N ARG A 96 18.61 -17.17 0.85
CA ARG A 96 17.30 -16.85 1.42
C ARG A 96 16.23 -17.83 0.94
N TRP A 97 16.24 -18.24 -0.33
CA TRP A 97 15.37 -19.28 -0.89
C TRP A 97 15.53 -20.61 -0.15
N LYS A 98 16.76 -21.04 0.12
CA LYS A 98 17.02 -22.27 0.90
C LYS A 98 16.41 -22.21 2.30
N SER A 99 16.40 -21.04 2.92
CA SER A 99 15.81 -20.81 4.24
C SER A 99 14.28 -20.77 4.17
N PHE A 100 13.72 -20.16 3.12
CA PHE A 100 12.29 -20.14 2.84
C PHE A 100 11.74 -21.54 2.58
N VAL A 101 12.37 -22.33 1.70
CA VAL A 101 11.99 -23.72 1.43
C VAL A 101 12.04 -24.57 2.70
N GLY A 102 13.05 -24.36 3.55
CA GLY A 102 13.15 -25.04 4.84
C GLY A 102 12.00 -24.69 5.78
N LYS A 103 11.61 -23.41 5.83
CA LYS A 103 10.49 -22.93 6.65
C LYS A 103 9.13 -23.41 6.10
N TRP A 104 8.98 -23.37 4.78
CA TRP A 104 7.81 -23.82 4.05
C TRP A 104 7.52 -25.30 4.32
N ASN A 105 8.53 -26.16 4.14
CA ASN A 105 8.41 -27.61 4.35
C ASN A 105 8.26 -28.02 5.83
N ARG A 106 8.48 -27.10 6.78
CA ARG A 106 8.25 -27.31 8.21
C ARG A 106 6.91 -26.76 8.71
N ASN A 107 6.07 -26.20 7.83
CA ASN A 107 4.83 -25.52 8.20
C ASN A 107 5.01 -24.36 9.20
N GLU A 108 6.18 -23.73 9.22
CA GLU A 108 6.50 -22.62 10.14
C GLU A 108 6.07 -21.25 9.61
N LEU A 109 5.51 -21.21 8.40
CA LEU A 109 4.99 -19.99 7.79
C LEU A 109 3.52 -19.77 8.22
N ALA A 110 3.03 -18.52 8.22
CA ALA A 110 1.64 -18.27 8.60
C ALA A 110 0.69 -18.96 7.60
N GLU A 111 -0.45 -19.45 8.10
CA GLU A 111 -1.38 -20.31 7.36
C GLU A 111 -1.82 -19.72 6.01
N GLY A 112 -2.00 -18.40 5.94
CA GLY A 112 -2.35 -17.68 4.71
C GLY A 112 -1.30 -17.73 3.59
N TRP A 113 -0.05 -18.10 3.89
CA TRP A 113 0.97 -18.28 2.84
C TRP A 113 0.83 -19.62 2.10
N TYR A 114 0.14 -20.60 2.67
CA TYR A 114 -0.05 -21.92 2.08
C TYR A 114 -1.31 -22.04 1.22
N ASP A 115 -2.17 -21.02 1.22
CA ASP A 115 -3.37 -21.01 0.39
C ASP A 115 -2.98 -20.72 -1.07
N ALA A 116 -3.30 -21.65 -1.97
CA ALA A 116 -2.99 -21.56 -3.39
C ALA A 116 -3.64 -20.33 -4.06
N GLU A 117 -4.76 -19.87 -3.51
CA GLU A 117 -5.44 -18.66 -3.96
C GLU A 117 -4.65 -17.39 -3.63
N VAL A 118 -4.08 -17.34 -2.43
CA VAL A 118 -3.22 -16.24 -1.95
C VAL A 118 -1.91 -16.24 -2.73
N ALA A 119 -1.30 -17.42 -2.87
CA ALA A 119 -0.01 -17.64 -3.50
C ALA A 119 0.01 -17.32 -5.01
N HIS A 120 -1.01 -17.70 -5.80
CA HIS A 120 -0.91 -17.63 -7.27
C HIS A 120 -1.60 -16.43 -7.93
N GLY A 121 -2.17 -15.49 -7.17
CA GLY A 121 -2.73 -14.29 -7.80
C GLY A 121 -3.76 -13.49 -7.02
N ARG A 122 -3.66 -13.37 -5.69
CA ARG A 122 -4.60 -12.51 -4.93
C ARG A 122 -3.95 -11.44 -4.04
N PHE A 123 -2.63 -11.32 -3.99
CA PHE A 123 -1.95 -10.27 -3.20
C PHE A 123 -1.06 -9.43 -4.09
N GLY A 124 -1.70 -8.77 -5.04
CA GLY A 124 -1.16 -7.59 -5.71
C GLY A 124 -2.32 -6.65 -6.01
N PRO A 125 -2.10 -5.33 -6.11
CA PRO A 125 -3.10 -4.40 -6.62
C PRO A 125 -3.45 -4.82 -8.06
N VAL A 126 -4.47 -5.65 -8.21
CA VAL A 126 -5.06 -5.99 -9.50
C VAL A 126 -5.57 -4.68 -10.07
N ILE A 127 -5.05 -4.31 -11.25
CA ILE A 127 -5.52 -3.12 -11.97
C ILE A 127 -7.02 -3.31 -12.18
N PRO A 128 -7.88 -2.46 -11.58
CA PRO A 128 -9.33 -2.62 -11.70
C PRO A 128 -9.74 -2.64 -13.18
N ARG A 129 -10.65 -3.54 -13.54
CA ARG A 129 -11.19 -3.56 -14.91
C ARG A 129 -12.05 -2.30 -15.12
N PHE A 130 -12.32 -1.98 -16.39
CA PHE A 130 -13.13 -0.81 -16.74
C PHE A 130 -14.52 -0.83 -16.06
N GLN A 131 -15.12 -2.01 -15.92
CA GLN A 131 -16.40 -2.21 -15.21
C GLN A 131 -16.27 -1.85 -13.73
N ASP A 132 -15.23 -2.35 -13.04
CA ASP A 132 -14.99 -2.05 -11.62
C ASP A 132 -14.75 -0.53 -11.37
N LEU A 133 -14.11 0.16 -12.33
CA LEU A 133 -13.93 1.62 -12.26
C LEU A 133 -15.24 2.38 -12.45
N GLN A 134 -16.12 1.90 -13.34
CA GLN A 134 -17.44 2.50 -13.55
C GLN A 134 -18.32 2.32 -12.32
N ASP A 135 -18.40 1.10 -11.79
CA ASP A 135 -19.21 0.78 -10.61
C ASP A 135 -18.78 1.63 -9.40
N ARG A 136 -17.46 1.78 -9.20
CA ARG A 136 -16.92 2.65 -8.15
C ARG A 136 -17.29 4.12 -8.36
N GLN A 137 -17.24 4.62 -9.59
CA GLN A 137 -17.61 6.00 -9.88
C GLN A 137 -19.10 6.25 -9.72
N GLU A 138 -19.94 5.26 -10.02
CA GLU A 138 -21.38 5.34 -9.84
C GLU A 138 -21.75 5.37 -8.36
N ALA A 139 -21.17 4.48 -7.55
CA ALA A 139 -21.37 4.45 -6.11
C ALA A 139 -21.01 5.79 -5.44
N LEU A 140 -19.88 6.40 -5.81
CA LEU A 140 -19.49 7.71 -5.26
C LEU A 140 -20.46 8.83 -5.64
N LYS A 141 -21.03 8.80 -6.86
CA LYS A 141 -22.02 9.78 -7.27
C LYS A 141 -23.33 9.60 -6.50
N GLU A 142 -23.75 8.35 -6.29
CA GLU A 142 -24.96 8.05 -5.52
C GLU A 142 -24.82 8.54 -4.07
N GLU A 143 -23.67 8.31 -3.43
CA GLU A 143 -23.39 8.82 -2.09
C GLU A 143 -23.42 10.36 -2.02
N ASP A 144 -22.84 11.04 -3.01
CA ASP A 144 -22.85 12.50 -3.10
C ASP A 144 -24.26 13.06 -3.29
N GLU A 145 -25.06 12.42 -4.16
CA GLU A 145 -26.45 12.79 -4.40
C GLU A 145 -27.31 12.59 -3.15
N ALA A 146 -27.12 11.48 -2.44
CA ALA A 146 -27.77 11.20 -1.17
C ALA A 146 -27.43 12.27 -0.12
N ARG A 147 -26.15 12.60 0.04
CA ARG A 147 -25.70 13.66 0.96
C ARG A 147 -26.32 15.02 0.63
N VAL A 148 -26.40 15.39 -0.65
CA VAL A 148 -27.04 16.64 -1.07
C VAL A 148 -28.56 16.60 -0.83
N ALA A 149 -29.20 15.46 -1.08
CA ALA A 149 -30.63 15.28 -0.81
C ALA A 149 -30.93 15.43 0.69
N ASP A 150 -30.10 14.86 1.56
CA ASP A 150 -30.23 14.96 3.02
C ASP A 150 -30.09 16.40 3.50
N LEU A 151 -29.08 17.14 3.01
CA LEU A 151 -28.92 18.56 3.35
C LEU A 151 -30.13 19.39 2.89
N ARG A 152 -30.69 19.10 1.72
CA ARG A 152 -31.91 19.76 1.23
C ARG A 152 -33.12 19.40 2.10
N TYR A 153 -33.23 18.15 2.53
CA TYR A 153 -34.29 17.69 3.41
C TYR A 153 -34.21 18.37 4.78
N GLN A 154 -33.03 18.41 5.40
CA GLN A 154 -32.79 19.11 6.66
C GLN A 154 -33.20 20.59 6.57
N ARG A 155 -32.74 21.31 5.54
CA ARG A 155 -33.13 22.72 5.33
C ARG A 155 -34.65 22.91 5.16
N LYS A 156 -35.35 21.95 4.56
CA LYS A 156 -36.82 22.00 4.44
C LYS A 156 -37.48 21.77 5.80
N GLN A 157 -36.97 20.84 6.60
CA GLN A 157 -37.46 20.60 7.95
C GLN A 157 -37.23 21.82 8.84
N ASP A 158 -36.04 22.43 8.80
CA ASP A 158 -35.75 23.63 9.57
C ASP A 158 -36.68 24.78 9.20
N ARG A 159 -36.91 25.01 7.89
CA ARG A 159 -37.87 26.02 7.43
C ARG A 159 -39.29 25.72 7.90
N LYS A 160 -39.68 24.45 7.93
CA LYS A 160 -41.00 24.01 8.40
C LYS A 160 -41.14 24.25 9.90
N LEU A 161 -40.15 23.85 10.70
CA LEU A 161 -40.10 24.07 12.14
C LEU A 161 -40.09 25.56 12.49
N GLN A 162 -39.33 26.38 11.76
CA GLN A 162 -39.34 27.83 11.92
C GLN A 162 -40.73 28.42 11.65
N LYS A 163 -41.39 27.94 10.58
CA LYS A 163 -42.76 28.37 10.27
C LYS A 163 -43.75 27.96 11.36
N GLU A 164 -43.70 26.71 11.83
CA GLU A 164 -44.57 26.19 12.90
C GLU A 164 -44.38 26.98 14.20
N ARG A 165 -43.12 27.26 14.60
CA ARG A 165 -42.81 28.11 15.76
C ARG A 165 -43.36 29.53 15.62
N LEU A 166 -43.31 30.11 14.42
CA LEU A 166 -43.89 31.44 14.17
C LEU A 166 -45.42 31.42 14.23
N GLU A 167 -46.05 30.33 13.78
CA GLU A 167 -47.50 30.14 13.81
C GLU A 167 -48.04 29.94 15.25
N GLU A 168 -47.24 29.32 16.13
CA GLU A 168 -47.53 29.23 17.57
C GLU A 168 -47.34 30.57 18.31
N LEU A 169 -46.27 31.32 18.00
CA LEU A 169 -45.96 32.59 18.66
C LEU A 169 -46.89 33.73 18.22
N ALA A 170 -47.27 33.75 16.94
CA ALA A 170 -48.13 34.77 16.36
C ALA A 170 -49.17 34.07 15.46
N PRO A 171 -50.34 33.67 16.00
CA PRO A 171 -51.38 33.03 15.20
C PRO A 171 -51.76 33.97 14.06
N ARG A 172 -51.41 33.56 12.84
CA ARG A 172 -51.67 34.36 11.64
C ARG A 172 -53.16 34.40 11.39
N ALA A 173 -53.68 35.57 10.99
CA ALA A 173 -55.10 35.73 10.72
C ALA A 173 -55.62 34.68 9.72
N GLU A 174 -56.83 34.17 9.99
CA GLU A 174 -57.51 33.10 9.25
C GLU A 174 -57.33 33.21 7.72
N PRO A 175 -57.03 32.10 7.03
CA PRO A 175 -56.76 32.09 5.60
C PRO A 175 -57.97 32.51 4.76
N GLY A 176 -58.09 33.82 4.47
CA GLY A 176 -59.16 34.38 3.63
C GLY A 176 -59.71 35.72 4.12
N SER A 177 -59.36 36.14 5.34
CA SER A 177 -59.82 37.41 5.91
C SER A 177 -59.18 38.64 5.24
N ARG A 178 -59.87 39.79 5.33
CA ARG A 178 -59.33 41.10 4.89
C ARG A 178 -58.08 41.50 5.66
N GLU A 179 -57.96 41.09 6.92
CA GLU A 179 -56.75 41.26 7.73
C GLU A 179 -55.56 40.52 7.12
N ARG A 180 -55.73 39.28 6.66
CA ARG A 180 -54.66 38.54 5.98
C ARG A 180 -54.20 39.18 4.68
N GLN A 181 -55.12 39.81 3.94
CA GLN A 181 -54.77 40.56 2.73
C GLN A 181 -53.96 41.82 3.05
N LEU A 182 -54.31 42.53 4.13
CA LEU A 182 -53.57 43.71 4.59
C LEU A 182 -52.20 43.34 5.17
N GLU A 183 -52.09 42.25 5.93
CA GLU A 183 -50.82 41.70 6.39
C GLU A 183 -49.94 41.27 5.22
N LYS A 184 -50.46 40.52 4.25
CA LYS A 184 -49.70 40.12 3.05
C LYS A 184 -49.20 41.34 2.27
N LYS A 185 -50.01 42.41 2.19
CA LYS A 185 -49.61 43.67 1.54
C LYS A 185 -48.52 44.40 2.34
N ARG A 186 -48.59 44.38 3.68
CA ARG A 186 -47.56 44.94 4.57
C ARG A 186 -46.26 44.15 4.50
N ASP A 187 -46.30 42.82 4.58
CA ASP A 187 -45.14 41.93 4.45
C ASP A 187 -44.45 42.09 3.09
N ALA A 188 -45.22 42.13 2.00
CA ALA A 188 -44.69 42.37 0.67
C ALA A 188 -44.08 43.78 0.55
N SER A 189 -44.72 44.79 1.12
CA SER A 189 -44.17 46.14 1.15
C SER A 189 -42.90 46.24 2.00
N ALA A 190 -42.83 45.52 3.12
CA ALA A 190 -41.68 45.46 4.00
C ALA A 190 -40.52 44.70 3.36
N ALA A 191 -40.77 43.57 2.69
CA ALA A 191 -39.76 42.85 1.91
C ALA A 191 -39.23 43.69 0.74
N ASN A 192 -40.11 44.39 0.02
CA ASN A 192 -39.71 45.31 -1.04
C ASN A 192 -38.92 46.51 -0.49
N ARG A 193 -39.24 47.00 0.71
CA ARG A 193 -38.48 48.04 1.39
C ARG A 193 -37.11 47.49 1.84
N ALA A 194 -37.05 46.35 2.51
CA ALA A 194 -35.79 45.71 2.90
C ALA A 194 -34.89 45.35 1.69
N PHE A 195 -35.47 44.94 0.56
CA PHE A 195 -34.71 44.73 -0.67
C PHE A 195 -34.20 46.04 -1.28
N ARG A 196 -34.97 47.13 -1.17
CA ARG A 196 -34.50 48.47 -1.54
C ARG A 196 -33.41 48.95 -0.59
N ASP A 197 -33.59 48.83 0.72
CA ASP A 197 -32.63 49.25 1.75
C ASP A 197 -31.34 48.41 1.71
N ALA A 198 -31.41 47.11 1.41
CA ALA A 198 -30.23 46.27 1.18
C ALA A 198 -29.51 46.60 -0.14
N LYS A 199 -30.22 47.21 -1.10
CA LYS A 199 -29.66 47.70 -2.37
C LYS A 199 -29.19 49.15 -2.28
N GLU A 200 -29.81 49.96 -1.44
CA GLU A 200 -29.55 51.39 -1.19
C GLU A 200 -28.47 51.59 -0.12
N GLY A 201 -28.37 50.67 0.85
CA GLY A 201 -27.19 50.43 1.67
C GLY A 201 -26.02 49.79 0.91
N GLY A 202 -26.06 49.87 -0.44
CA GLY A 202 -24.94 49.64 -1.33
C GLY A 202 -23.91 50.75 -1.17
N VAL A 203 -23.22 50.71 -0.04
CA VAL A 203 -21.86 51.18 0.11
C VAL A 203 -21.03 50.39 -0.91
N VAL A 204 -20.87 50.97 -2.09
CA VAL A 204 -19.91 50.51 -3.11
C VAL A 204 -18.46 50.58 -2.56
N ASP A 205 -18.26 51.23 -1.41
CA ASP A 205 -16.95 51.40 -0.74
C ASP A 205 -16.57 50.32 0.31
N GLU A 206 -17.44 49.36 0.66
CA GLU A 206 -17.17 48.41 1.78
C GLU A 206 -17.18 46.92 1.39
N LEU A 207 -17.41 46.59 0.11
CA LEU A 207 -16.82 45.35 -0.42
C LEU A 207 -15.39 45.70 -0.80
N GLY A 208 -14.49 45.57 0.19
CA GLY A 208 -13.07 45.78 -0.05
C GLY A 208 -12.62 44.98 -1.27
N ASP A 209 -11.80 45.59 -2.13
CA ASP A 209 -11.28 45.00 -3.37
C ASP A 209 -10.66 43.59 -3.13
N ASN A 210 -10.25 43.30 -1.89
CA ASN A 210 -9.81 41.99 -1.39
C ASN A 210 -10.86 40.86 -1.47
N ASP A 211 -12.15 41.15 -1.28
CA ASP A 211 -13.22 40.14 -1.37
C ASP A 211 -13.74 39.98 -2.82
N LEU A 212 -13.55 41.01 -3.64
CA LEU A 212 -13.90 41.02 -5.06
C LEU A 212 -12.80 40.42 -5.95
N MET A 213 -11.53 40.59 -5.57
CA MET A 213 -10.35 40.11 -6.30
C MET A 213 -9.52 39.07 -5.54
N GLY A 214 -10.00 38.51 -4.43
CA GLY A 214 -9.33 37.42 -3.71
C GLY A 214 -7.94 37.82 -3.22
N ASP A 215 -7.88 38.25 -1.97
CA ASP A 215 -6.67 38.72 -1.30
C ASP A 215 -5.46 37.77 -1.44
N GLY A 216 -4.40 38.26 -2.07
CA GLY A 216 -3.02 37.78 -1.87
C GLY A 216 -2.48 36.69 -2.82
N GLU A 217 -1.15 36.71 -2.98
CA GLU A 217 -0.35 35.71 -3.71
C GLU A 217 -0.62 34.26 -3.28
N ASP A 218 -1.09 34.06 -2.05
CA ASP A 218 -1.37 32.74 -1.48
C ASP A 218 -2.63 32.09 -2.06
N ASP A 219 -3.67 32.89 -2.37
CA ASP A 219 -4.87 32.40 -3.07
C ASP A 219 -4.58 32.09 -4.54
N TYR A 220 -3.71 32.86 -5.18
CA TYR A 220 -3.24 32.56 -6.54
C TYR A 220 -2.40 31.27 -6.57
N ARG A 221 -1.48 31.10 -5.62
CA ARG A 221 -0.70 29.85 -5.45
C ARG A 221 -1.61 28.67 -5.10
N ALA A 222 -2.65 28.87 -4.29
CA ALA A 222 -3.64 27.84 -3.98
C ALA A 222 -4.46 27.45 -5.21
N LYS A 223 -4.91 28.43 -6.02
CA LYS A 223 -5.60 28.20 -7.30
C LYS A 223 -4.69 27.52 -8.33
N LEU A 224 -3.41 27.90 -8.40
CA LEU A 224 -2.43 27.25 -9.27
C LEU A 224 -2.15 25.82 -8.83
N LYS A 225 -1.96 25.58 -7.53
CA LYS A 225 -1.81 24.23 -6.96
C LYS A 225 -3.09 23.40 -7.16
N ALA A 226 -4.27 24.00 -7.07
CA ALA A 226 -5.53 23.32 -7.37
C ALA A 226 -5.65 23.01 -8.87
N GLN A 227 -5.21 23.91 -9.75
CA GLN A 227 -5.16 23.69 -11.19
C GLN A 227 -4.14 22.61 -11.59
N THR A 228 -2.93 22.61 -11.00
CA THR A 228 -1.92 21.59 -11.27
C THR A 228 -2.35 20.24 -10.70
N ARG A 229 -2.91 20.19 -9.49
CA ARG A 229 -3.56 18.97 -8.95
C ARG A 229 -4.68 18.49 -9.86
N ARG A 230 -5.55 19.38 -10.34
CA ARG A 230 -6.63 19.04 -11.26
C ARG A 230 -6.14 18.57 -12.63
N LYS A 231 -5.02 19.10 -13.13
CA LYS A 231 -4.35 18.61 -14.36
C LYS A 231 -3.74 17.24 -14.12
N ASN A 232 -3.02 17.06 -13.02
CA ASN A 232 -2.45 15.77 -12.62
C ASN A 232 -3.55 14.71 -12.41
N GLU A 233 -4.66 15.04 -11.74
CA GLU A 233 -5.80 14.13 -11.55
C GLU A 233 -6.50 13.79 -12.88
N ARG A 234 -6.57 14.73 -13.83
CA ARG A 234 -7.10 14.47 -15.17
C ARG A 234 -6.16 13.61 -15.99
N GLU A 235 -4.86 13.79 -15.82
CA GLU A 235 -3.82 12.98 -16.45
C GLU A 235 -3.85 11.57 -15.86
N ILE A 236 -3.92 11.41 -14.54
CA ILE A 236 -4.08 10.12 -13.87
C ILE A 236 -5.37 9.43 -14.33
N LYS A 237 -6.52 10.12 -14.35
CA LYS A 237 -7.78 9.54 -14.85
C LYS A 237 -7.69 9.17 -16.34
N LYS A 238 -7.02 10.00 -17.14
CA LYS A 238 -6.84 9.75 -18.59
C LYS A 238 -5.89 8.59 -18.81
N GLU A 239 -4.83 8.45 -18.01
CA GLU A 239 -3.89 7.35 -18.04
C GLU A 239 -4.52 6.06 -17.54
N GLU A 240 -5.34 6.09 -16.48
CA GLU A 240 -6.12 4.94 -16.01
C GLU A 240 -7.09 4.44 -17.08
N ILE A 241 -7.82 5.36 -17.75
CA ILE A 241 -8.74 5.01 -18.84
C ILE A 241 -7.97 4.48 -20.06
N LEU A 242 -6.87 5.12 -20.44
CA LEU A 242 -6.05 4.67 -21.56
C LEU A 242 -5.35 3.34 -21.28
N ARG A 243 -4.97 3.08 -20.03
CA ARG A 243 -4.35 1.84 -19.56
C ARG A 243 -5.37 0.71 -19.48
N ALA A 244 -6.58 0.97 -18.99
CA ALA A 244 -7.69 0.02 -19.05
C ALA A 244 -8.06 -0.32 -20.51
N ARG A 245 -8.13 0.69 -21.38
CA ARG A 245 -8.42 0.50 -22.81
C ARG A 245 -7.27 -0.20 -23.56
N ALA A 246 -6.02 -0.01 -23.13
CA ALA A 246 -4.87 -0.73 -23.66
C ALA A 246 -4.91 -2.20 -23.24
N ALA A 247 -5.24 -2.50 -21.99
CA ALA A 247 -5.41 -3.87 -21.50
C ALA A 247 -6.53 -4.60 -22.25
N GLU A 248 -7.67 -3.97 -22.50
CA GLU A 248 -8.75 -4.57 -23.31
C GLU A 248 -8.34 -4.82 -24.78
N ARG A 249 -7.55 -3.91 -25.36
CA ARG A 249 -7.01 -4.11 -26.72
C ARG A 249 -5.97 -5.20 -26.75
N GLU A 250 -5.13 -5.31 -25.73
CA GLU A 250 -4.13 -6.35 -25.60
C GLU A 250 -4.76 -7.73 -25.38
N GLU A 251 -5.83 -7.83 -24.58
CA GLU A 251 -6.63 -9.05 -24.44
C GLU A 251 -7.21 -9.48 -25.81
N LYS A 252 -7.80 -8.56 -26.57
CA LYS A 252 -8.32 -8.85 -27.93
C LYS A 252 -7.22 -9.23 -28.92
N MET A 253 -6.07 -8.55 -28.90
CA MET A 253 -4.93 -8.88 -29.76
C MET A 253 -4.28 -10.22 -29.35
N ALA A 254 -4.27 -10.55 -28.07
CA ALA A 254 -3.80 -11.84 -27.56
C ALA A 254 -4.74 -12.98 -27.99
N GLU A 255 -6.06 -12.77 -28.00
CA GLU A 255 -7.01 -13.74 -28.56
C GLU A 255 -6.81 -13.98 -30.05
N LEU A 256 -6.52 -12.92 -30.82
CA LEU A 256 -6.19 -13.04 -32.25
C LEU A 256 -4.86 -13.78 -32.43
N ARG A 257 -3.81 -13.41 -31.68
CA ARG A 257 -2.51 -14.11 -31.70
C ARG A 257 -2.66 -15.59 -31.32
N ARG A 258 -3.48 -15.94 -30.33
CA ARG A 258 -3.76 -17.34 -29.97
C ARG A 258 -4.45 -18.11 -31.10
N LYS A 259 -5.33 -17.46 -31.87
CA LYS A 259 -5.94 -18.07 -33.07
C LYS A 259 -4.89 -18.24 -34.17
N GLU A 260 -4.06 -17.24 -34.39
CA GLU A 260 -2.95 -17.28 -35.35
C GLU A 260 -1.93 -18.36 -34.98
N GLU A 261 -1.50 -18.46 -33.73
CA GLU A 261 -0.61 -19.51 -33.22
C GLU A 261 -1.19 -20.90 -33.46
N LYS A 262 -2.47 -21.13 -33.14
CA LYS A 262 -3.15 -22.41 -33.45
C LYS A 262 -3.14 -22.72 -34.95
N THR A 263 -3.38 -21.72 -35.80
CA THR A 263 -3.32 -21.92 -37.27
C THR A 263 -1.89 -22.17 -37.74
N MET A 264 -0.91 -21.48 -37.19
CA MET A 264 0.51 -21.64 -37.51
C MET A 264 1.04 -22.98 -37.02
N ASP A 265 0.60 -23.48 -35.87
CA ASP A 265 0.96 -24.80 -35.37
C ASP A 265 0.35 -25.91 -36.23
N MET A 266 -0.89 -25.74 -36.68
CA MET A 266 -1.51 -26.65 -37.64
C MET A 266 -0.73 -26.66 -38.98
N LEU A 267 -0.36 -25.50 -39.52
CA LEU A 267 0.46 -25.40 -40.73
C LEU A 267 1.88 -25.95 -40.55
N ARG A 268 2.53 -25.68 -39.41
CA ARG A 268 3.84 -26.24 -39.05
C ARG A 268 3.78 -27.77 -38.94
N SER A 269 2.68 -28.33 -38.41
CA SER A 269 2.50 -29.78 -38.33
C SER A 269 2.40 -30.44 -39.70
N LEU A 270 1.67 -29.83 -40.63
CA LEU A 270 1.56 -30.30 -42.03
C LEU A 270 2.89 -30.16 -42.79
N ALA A 271 3.60 -29.05 -42.60
CA ALA A 271 4.91 -28.85 -43.21
C ALA A 271 5.93 -29.88 -42.69
N LYS A 272 5.92 -30.18 -41.39
CA LYS A 272 6.79 -31.19 -40.78
C LYS A 272 6.47 -32.60 -41.26
N GLN A 273 5.20 -32.93 -41.53
CA GLN A 273 4.83 -34.23 -42.12
C GLN A 273 5.23 -34.38 -43.59
N ARG A 274 5.36 -33.26 -44.32
CA ARG A 274 5.62 -33.28 -45.77
C ARG A 274 7.09 -33.08 -46.14
N PHE A 275 7.86 -32.40 -45.29
CA PHE A 275 9.24 -32.00 -45.58
C PHE A 275 10.25 -32.37 -44.47
N GLY A 276 9.81 -33.06 -43.41
CA GLY A 276 10.66 -33.61 -42.35
C GLY A 276 10.52 -35.11 -42.27
#